data_AF-A0A529QF95-F1
#
_entry.id   AF-A0A529QF95-F1
#
_cell.length_a   1.000
_cell.length_b   1.000
_cell.length_c   1.000
_cell.angle_alpha   90.00
_cell.angle_beta   90.00
_cell.angle_gamma   90.00
#
_symmetry.space_group_name_H-M   'P 1'
#
loop_
_entity.id
_entity.type
_entity.pdbx_description
1 polymer ?
#
loop_
_entity_poly.entity_id
_entity_poly.type
_entity_poly.pdbx_seq_one_letter_code
_entity_poly.pdbx_strand_id
1 'polypeptide(L)'
;MKPSKDISRLIEIMAALRAPKTGCPWDIEQNFSTIAPYTIEEAYEVADAIARGDFDDLREELGDLLLQVVYHAQMAEEIGEFAFGDVVEAITTKMIRRHPHVFGDEKARSAGMAIARIEPS
;
A
#
# COMPACT_ATOMS: atom_id res chain seq x y z
N MET A 1 -2.10 -1.27 -22.65
CA MET A 1 -2.14 -0.18 -21.65
C MET A 1 -0.88 0.69 -21.77
N LYS A 2 -0.88 1.92 -21.23
CA LYS A 2 0.31 2.79 -21.11
C LYS A 2 0.69 2.98 -19.63
N PRO A 3 1.94 3.29 -19.25
CA PRO A 3 2.25 3.70 -17.88
C PRO A 3 1.45 4.93 -17.45
N SER A 4 1.16 5.07 -16.14
CA SER A 4 0.41 6.19 -15.56
C SER A 4 0.88 6.47 -14.13
N LYS A 5 0.63 7.68 -13.64
CA LYS A 5 0.80 8.07 -12.23
C LYS A 5 -0.45 7.80 -11.38
N ASP A 6 -1.54 7.38 -12.02
CA ASP A 6 -2.81 7.08 -11.37
C ASP A 6 -2.81 5.63 -10.86
N ILE A 7 -3.14 5.45 -9.58
CA ILE A 7 -3.24 4.13 -8.92
C ILE A 7 -4.21 3.21 -9.65
N SER A 8 -5.24 3.75 -10.29
CA SER A 8 -6.22 3.00 -11.07
C SER A 8 -5.54 2.20 -12.19
N ARG A 9 -4.45 2.70 -12.78
CA ARG A 9 -3.69 1.96 -13.80
C ARG A 9 -3.00 0.73 -13.24
N LEU A 10 -2.49 0.79 -12.00
CA LEU A 10 -1.88 -0.37 -11.36
C LEU A 10 -2.92 -1.44 -11.04
N ILE A 11 -4.09 -1.03 -10.54
CA ILE A 11 -5.22 -1.92 -10.29
C ILE A 11 -5.70 -2.59 -11.59
N GLU A 12 -5.86 -1.80 -12.68
CA GLU A 12 -6.21 -2.32 -14.01
C GLU A 12 -5.18 -3.35 -14.52
N ILE A 13 -3.89 -3.09 -14.32
CA ILE A 13 -2.81 -4.01 -14.72
C ILE A 13 -2.91 -5.32 -13.93
N MET A 14 -3.06 -5.25 -12.60
CA MET A 14 -3.15 -6.45 -11.77
C MET A 14 -4.39 -7.30 -12.12
N ALA A 15 -5.54 -6.66 -12.29
CA ALA A 15 -6.76 -7.35 -12.75
C ALA A 15 -6.57 -8.03 -14.11
N ALA A 16 -5.84 -7.39 -15.04
CA ALA A 16 -5.53 -7.99 -16.33
C ALA A 16 -4.54 -9.16 -16.21
N LEU A 17 -3.52 -9.05 -15.34
CA LEU A 17 -2.53 -10.11 -15.09
C LEU A 17 -3.17 -11.35 -14.47
N ARG A 18 -4.16 -11.18 -13.59
CA ARG A 18 -4.85 -12.29 -12.92
C ARG A 18 -6.16 -12.74 -13.61
N ALA A 19 -6.49 -12.18 -14.77
CA ALA A 19 -7.69 -12.56 -15.51
C ALA A 19 -7.66 -14.05 -15.92
N PRO A 20 -8.63 -14.91 -15.51
CA PRO A 20 -8.52 -16.37 -15.63
C PRO A 20 -8.25 -16.96 -17.02
N LYS A 21 -8.57 -16.22 -18.10
CA LYS A 21 -8.44 -16.70 -19.48
C LYS A 21 -7.35 -16.01 -20.29
N THR A 22 -6.92 -14.82 -19.87
CA THR A 22 -6.07 -13.92 -20.66
C THR A 22 -4.87 -13.40 -19.88
N GLY A 23 -4.85 -13.66 -18.58
CA GLY A 23 -3.79 -13.23 -17.68
C GLY A 23 -2.51 -14.05 -17.82
N CYS A 24 -1.53 -13.67 -17.03
CA CYS A 24 -0.26 -14.37 -16.92
C CYS A 24 -0.45 -15.65 -16.10
N PRO A 25 -0.04 -16.83 -16.60
CA PRO A 25 -0.21 -18.10 -15.88
C PRO A 25 0.45 -18.09 -14.50
N TRP A 26 1.65 -17.52 -14.39
CA TRP A 26 2.35 -17.42 -13.11
C TRP A 26 1.55 -16.59 -12.12
N ASP A 27 1.02 -15.45 -12.57
CA ASP A 27 0.24 -14.58 -11.69
C ASP A 27 -1.03 -15.26 -11.21
N ILE A 28 -1.78 -15.92 -12.11
CA ILE A 28 -3.01 -16.62 -11.77
C ILE A 28 -2.79 -17.72 -10.73
N GLU A 29 -1.67 -18.44 -10.80
CA GLU A 29 -1.35 -19.55 -9.88
C GLU A 29 -1.01 -19.09 -8.44
N GLN A 30 -0.72 -17.81 -8.24
CA GLN A 30 -0.35 -17.31 -6.92
C GLN A 30 -1.54 -17.22 -5.96
N ASN A 31 -1.24 -17.37 -4.67
CA ASN A 31 -2.16 -17.17 -3.56
C ASN A 31 -1.51 -16.33 -2.45
N PHE A 32 -2.28 -15.98 -1.41
CA PHE A 32 -1.79 -15.16 -0.30
C PHE A 32 -0.48 -15.67 0.32
N SER A 33 -0.32 -16.98 0.49
CA SER A 33 0.87 -17.56 1.11
C SER A 33 2.10 -17.53 0.20
N THR A 34 1.92 -17.59 -1.12
CA THR A 34 3.04 -17.53 -2.07
C THR A 34 3.53 -16.11 -2.31
N ILE A 35 2.66 -15.11 -2.16
CA ILE A 35 3.02 -13.69 -2.31
C ILE A 35 3.58 -13.07 -1.00
N ALA A 36 3.19 -13.58 0.17
CA ALA A 36 3.61 -13.02 1.45
C ALA A 36 5.15 -12.89 1.64
N PRO A 37 6.00 -13.85 1.20
CA PRO A 37 7.45 -13.69 1.28
C PRO A 37 7.97 -12.48 0.49
N TYR A 38 7.48 -12.26 -0.72
CA TYR A 38 7.87 -11.10 -1.54
C TYR A 38 7.54 -9.80 -0.84
N THR A 39 6.36 -9.70 -0.18
CA THR A 39 6.02 -8.51 0.63
C THR A 39 7.05 -8.18 1.71
N ILE A 40 7.68 -9.21 2.29
CA ILE A 40 8.73 -9.02 3.30
C ILE A 40 10.04 -8.59 2.63
N GLU A 41 10.40 -9.19 1.50
CA GLU A 41 11.59 -8.87 0.72
C GLU A 41 11.57 -7.39 0.29
N GLU A 42 10.49 -6.91 -0.34
CA GLU A 42 10.37 -5.51 -0.78
C GLU A 42 10.49 -4.53 0.40
N ALA A 43 9.99 -4.90 1.58
CA ALA A 43 10.09 -4.06 2.77
C ALA A 43 11.55 -3.93 3.27
N TYR A 44 12.35 -5.00 3.11
CA TYR A 44 13.78 -4.93 3.38
C TYR A 44 14.53 -4.11 2.32
N GLU A 45 14.15 -4.22 1.05
CA GLU A 45 14.76 -3.45 -0.04
C GLU A 45 14.48 -1.95 0.09
N VAL A 46 13.25 -1.57 0.45
CA VAL A 46 12.92 -0.19 0.84
C VAL A 46 13.83 0.30 1.97
N ALA A 47 14.04 -0.52 3.01
CA ALA A 47 14.89 -0.14 4.15
C ALA A 47 16.36 0.01 3.75
N ASP A 48 16.87 -0.85 2.86
CA ASP A 48 18.23 -0.78 2.33
C ASP A 48 18.43 0.46 1.46
N ALA A 49 17.50 0.76 0.55
CA ALA A 49 17.54 1.96 -0.28
C ALA A 49 17.59 3.25 0.57
N ILE A 50 16.81 3.31 1.67
CA ILE A 50 16.87 4.39 2.65
C ILE A 50 18.25 4.45 3.31
N ALA A 51 18.80 3.32 3.75
CA ALA A 51 20.10 3.27 4.42
C ALA A 51 21.24 3.75 3.51
N ARG A 52 21.13 3.50 2.20
CA ARG A 52 22.08 3.98 1.19
C ARG A 52 21.84 5.42 0.75
N GLY A 53 20.69 6.01 1.08
CA GLY A 53 20.29 7.33 0.60
C GLY A 53 20.03 7.37 -0.90
N ASP A 54 19.64 6.23 -1.48
CA ASP A 54 19.40 6.08 -2.92
C ASP A 54 17.92 6.32 -3.22
N PHE A 55 17.59 7.53 -3.68
CA PHE A 55 16.20 7.93 -3.93
C PHE A 55 15.61 7.38 -5.22
N ASP A 56 16.45 7.06 -6.20
CA ASP A 56 15.96 6.45 -7.44
C ASP A 56 15.54 5.01 -7.16
N ASP A 57 16.35 4.28 -6.41
CA ASP A 57 16.07 2.93 -5.95
C ASP A 57 14.89 2.90 -4.98
N LEU A 58 14.86 3.79 -3.98
CA LEU A 58 13.73 3.91 -3.06
C LEU A 58 12.39 4.09 -3.77
N ARG A 59 12.36 4.82 -4.89
CA ARG A 59 11.13 5.00 -5.69
C ARG A 59 10.69 3.67 -6.33
N GLU A 60 11.63 2.86 -6.78
CA GLU A 60 11.36 1.57 -7.41
C GLU A 60 10.87 0.57 -6.36
N GLU A 61 11.57 0.44 -5.24
CA GLU A 61 11.20 -0.48 -4.16
C GLU A 61 9.87 -0.11 -3.47
N LEU A 62 9.56 1.19 -3.34
CA LEU A 62 8.22 1.60 -2.89
C LEU A 62 7.12 1.23 -3.88
N GLY A 63 7.46 1.18 -5.17
CA GLY A 63 6.56 0.71 -6.23
C GLY A 63 6.31 -0.78 -6.14
N ASP A 64 7.35 -1.58 -5.90
CA ASP A 64 7.25 -3.03 -5.78
C ASP A 64 6.54 -3.44 -4.48
N LEU A 65 6.81 -2.76 -3.36
CA LEU A 65 6.02 -2.94 -2.14
C LEU A 65 4.53 -2.60 -2.36
N LEU A 66 4.23 -1.52 -3.11
CA LEU A 66 2.86 -1.17 -3.46
C LEU A 66 2.21 -2.22 -4.37
N LEU A 67 2.97 -2.82 -5.29
CA LEU A 67 2.52 -3.93 -6.14
C LEU A 67 2.02 -5.09 -5.27
N GLN A 68 2.76 -5.48 -4.23
CA GLN A 68 2.35 -6.58 -3.35
C GLN A 68 1.01 -6.29 -2.65
N VAL A 69 0.77 -5.04 -2.23
CA VAL A 69 -0.52 -4.63 -1.64
C VAL A 69 -1.66 -4.77 -2.65
N VAL A 70 -1.47 -4.30 -3.89
CA VAL A 70 -2.49 -4.43 -4.95
C VAL A 70 -2.73 -5.89 -5.31
N TYR A 71 -1.69 -6.72 -5.30
CA TYR A 71 -1.77 -8.15 -5.54
C TYR A 71 -2.69 -8.84 -4.54
N HIS A 72 -2.45 -8.63 -3.24
CA HIS A 72 -3.28 -9.19 -2.18
C HIS A 72 -4.72 -8.67 -2.23
N ALA A 73 -4.93 -7.39 -2.53
CA ALA A 73 -6.25 -6.82 -2.70
C ALA A 73 -7.01 -7.44 -3.89
N GLN A 74 -6.34 -7.67 -5.02
CA GLN A 74 -6.94 -8.33 -6.18
C GLN A 74 -7.35 -9.78 -5.84
N MET A 75 -6.50 -10.53 -5.15
CA MET A 75 -6.82 -11.90 -4.71
C MET A 75 -8.00 -11.93 -3.73
N ALA A 76 -8.10 -10.94 -2.83
CA ALA A 76 -9.22 -10.82 -1.90
C ALA A 76 -10.53 -10.46 -2.62
N GLU A 77 -10.46 -9.62 -3.64
CA GLU A 77 -11.62 -9.23 -4.45
C GLU A 77 -12.14 -10.42 -5.27
N GLU A 78 -11.23 -11.23 -5.84
CA GLU A 78 -11.57 -12.46 -6.58
C GLU A 78 -12.40 -13.46 -5.76
N ILE A 79 -12.20 -13.51 -4.45
CA ILE A 79 -12.95 -14.39 -3.54
C ILE A 79 -14.08 -13.67 -2.80
N GLY A 80 -14.33 -12.40 -3.09
CA GLY A 80 -15.45 -11.62 -2.55
C GLY A 80 -15.27 -11.13 -1.10
N GLU A 81 -14.04 -11.03 -0.61
CA GLU A 81 -13.74 -10.60 0.77
C GLU A 81 -13.66 -9.06 0.87
N PHE A 82 -12.77 -8.43 0.10
CA PHE A 82 -12.59 -6.98 0.03
C PHE A 82 -11.84 -6.56 -1.25
N ALA A 83 -11.95 -5.30 -1.64
CA ALA A 83 -11.23 -4.71 -2.77
C ALA A 83 -10.15 -3.72 -2.30
N PHE A 84 -9.32 -3.22 -3.23
CA PHE A 84 -8.28 -2.24 -2.93
C PHE A 84 -8.82 -0.96 -2.25
N GLY A 85 -10.03 -0.53 -2.64
CA GLY A 85 -10.70 0.62 -2.03
C GLY A 85 -10.91 0.46 -0.52
N ASP A 86 -11.23 -0.75 -0.05
CA ASP A 86 -11.47 -1.04 1.36
C ASP A 86 -10.14 -0.97 2.16
N VAL A 87 -9.02 -1.38 1.56
CA VAL A 87 -7.69 -1.21 2.15
C VAL A 87 -7.38 0.27 2.38
N VAL A 88 -7.66 1.11 1.37
CA VAL A 88 -7.48 2.56 1.43
C VAL A 88 -8.41 3.19 2.47
N GLU A 89 -9.68 2.79 2.51
CA GLU A 89 -10.63 3.27 3.51
C GLU A 89 -10.18 2.91 4.94
N ALA A 90 -9.72 1.67 5.15
CA ALA A 90 -9.28 1.19 6.44
C ALA A 90 -8.07 1.98 6.97
N ILE A 91 -7.06 2.25 6.12
CA ILE A 91 -5.90 3.04 6.55
C ILE A 91 -6.24 4.51 6.73
N THR A 92 -7.02 5.12 5.84
CA THR A 92 -7.36 6.55 5.93
C THR A 92 -8.25 6.83 7.15
N THR A 93 -9.25 5.99 7.41
CA THR A 93 -10.08 6.07 8.62
C THR A 93 -9.22 5.97 9.88
N LYS A 94 -8.28 5.03 9.91
CA LYS A 94 -7.35 4.84 11.02
C LYS A 94 -6.46 6.08 11.23
N MET A 95 -5.94 6.65 10.16
CA MET A 95 -5.06 7.82 10.22
C MET A 95 -5.81 9.08 10.66
N ILE A 96 -6.99 9.36 10.10
CA ILE A 96 -7.83 10.50 10.49
C ILE A 96 -8.19 10.41 11.98
N ARG A 97 -8.64 9.24 12.43
CA ARG A 97 -9.01 9.01 13.84
C ARG A 97 -7.83 9.15 14.80
N ARG A 98 -6.62 8.72 14.41
CA ARG A 98 -5.42 8.77 15.26
C ARG A 98 -4.74 10.13 15.31
N HIS A 99 -5.09 11.05 14.41
CA HIS A 99 -4.51 12.39 14.33
C HIS A 99 -5.59 13.47 14.45
N PRO A 100 -6.39 13.49 15.53
CA PRO A 100 -7.43 14.50 15.72
C PRO A 100 -6.85 15.92 15.82
N HIS A 101 -5.56 16.03 16.16
CA HIS A 101 -4.85 17.30 16.18
C HIS A 101 -4.54 17.89 14.81
N VAL A 102 -4.57 17.08 13.76
CA VAL A 102 -4.45 17.52 12.36
C VAL A 102 -5.85 17.63 11.74
N PHE A 103 -6.67 16.59 11.89
CA PHE A 103 -7.92 16.42 11.14
C PHE A 103 -9.21 16.71 11.92
N GLY A 104 -9.12 16.94 13.23
CA GLY A 104 -10.27 17.26 14.08
C GLY A 104 -10.69 18.72 14.02
N ASP A 105 -11.69 19.07 14.84
CA ASP A 105 -12.17 20.44 15.01
C ASP A 105 -11.17 21.33 15.75
N GLU A 106 -11.47 22.63 15.90
CA GLU A 106 -10.56 23.59 16.55
C GLU A 106 -10.14 23.19 17.97
N LYS A 107 -11.02 22.51 18.73
CA LYS A 107 -10.72 22.03 20.09
C LYS A 107 -9.75 20.85 20.05
N ALA A 108 -9.92 19.93 19.10
CA ALA A 108 -9.01 18.81 18.91
C ALA A 108 -7.62 19.24 18.42
N ARG A 109 -7.56 20.25 17.52
CA ARG A 109 -6.32 20.83 17.00
C ARG A 109 -5.48 21.51 18.08
N SER A 110 -6.14 22.31 18.92
CA SER A 110 -5.47 23.01 20.03
C SER A 110 -4.95 22.05 21.11
N ALA A 111 -5.64 20.93 21.37
CA ALA A 111 -5.19 19.92 22.32
C ALA A 111 -3.91 19.17 21.88
N GLY A 112 -3.75 18.84 20.59
CA GLY A 112 -2.58 18.07 20.15
C GLY A 112 -1.29 18.86 19.96
N MET A 113 -1.36 20.18 19.81
CA MET A 113 -0.15 21.03 19.89
C MET A 113 0.52 20.95 21.27
N ALA A 114 -0.22 20.59 22.33
CA ALA A 114 0.33 20.37 23.66
C ALA A 114 1.06 19.03 23.81
N ILE A 115 0.66 18.00 23.05
CA ILE A 115 1.24 16.65 23.11
C ILE A 115 2.54 16.57 22.29
N ALA A 116 2.62 17.25 21.14
CA ALA A 116 3.82 17.26 20.28
C ALA A 116 5.09 17.88 20.94
N ARG A 117 4.97 18.46 22.14
CA ARG A 117 6.10 18.96 22.95
C ARG A 117 6.66 17.95 23.94
N ILE A 118 6.00 16.80 24.12
CA ILE A 118 6.37 15.80 25.12
C ILE A 118 6.39 14.43 24.42
N GLU A 119 7.48 14.12 23.73
CA GLU A 119 8.14 12.79 23.77
C GLU A 119 9.40 12.80 22.88
N PRO A 120 10.60 12.47 23.42
CA PRO A 120 11.81 12.29 22.64
C PRO A 120 12.02 10.81 22.24
N SER A 121 12.43 10.64 20.97
CA SER A 121 13.10 9.49 20.31
C SER A 121 12.72 8.07 20.72
#